data_AF-A0A7S3F0V9-F1
#
_entry.id   AF-A0A7S3F0V9-F1
#
_cell.length_a   1.000
_cell.length_b   1.000
_cell.length_c   1.000
_cell.angle_alpha   90.00
_cell.angle_beta   90.00
_cell.angle_gamma   90.00
#
_symmetry.space_group_name_H-M   'P 1'
#
loop_
_entity.id
_entity.type
_entity.pdbx_description
1 polymer ?
#
loop_
_entity_poly.entity_id
_entity_poly.type
_entity_poly.pdbx_seq_one_letter_code
_entity_poly.pdbx_strand_id
1 'polypeptide(L)'
;YTVIDPTRSDNVVDEQEDYLEINGVRIQKPLVEKPVSGEDHNINLYYPTHQGGGSKRLFRKIGNRSSQFYPDEHYTRVHDGNGYIYEELLQTEGTDVKVYTVGPEYAHAEARKSPVVDGKVMRNARGRE
;
A
#
# COMPACT_ATOMS: atom_id res chain seq x y z
N TYR A 1 -12.76 0.19 2.79
CA TYR A 1 -11.92 1.12 2.01
C TYR A 1 -12.68 2.44 1.87
N THR A 2 -11.97 3.53 1.60
CA THR A 2 -12.54 4.84 1.24
C THR A 2 -11.72 5.43 0.09
N VAL A 3 -12.25 6.44 -0.60
CA VAL A 3 -11.61 7.03 -1.79
C VAL A 3 -11.64 8.55 -1.65
N ILE A 4 -10.52 9.19 -1.93
CA ILE A 4 -10.47 10.63 -2.17
C ILE A 4 -10.59 10.86 -3.68
N ASP A 5 -11.66 11.53 -4.09
CA ASP A 5 -11.91 11.88 -5.49
C ASP A 5 -11.54 13.35 -5.70
N PRO A 6 -10.49 13.67 -6.47
CA PRO A 6 -10.01 15.03 -6.63
C PRO A 6 -10.99 15.92 -7.40
N THR A 7 -11.98 15.34 -8.08
CA THR A 7 -13.02 16.10 -8.80
C THR A 7 -14.15 16.58 -7.89
N ARG A 8 -14.24 16.03 -6.67
CA ARG A 8 -15.24 16.41 -5.67
C ARG A 8 -14.76 17.59 -4.84
N SER A 9 -15.54 18.66 -4.81
CA SER A 9 -15.29 19.84 -3.97
C SER A 9 -15.75 19.67 -2.52
N ASP A 10 -16.47 18.59 -2.21
CA ASP A 10 -17.12 18.33 -0.92
C ASP A 10 -16.44 17.23 -0.09
N ASN A 11 -15.21 16.84 -0.44
CA ASN A 11 -14.47 15.87 0.36
C ASN A 11 -14.23 16.40 1.77
N VAL A 12 -14.68 15.66 2.77
CA VAL A 12 -14.39 15.91 4.18
C VAL A 12 -13.33 14.94 4.63
N VAL A 13 -12.20 15.46 5.11
CA VAL A 13 -11.04 14.69 5.53
C VAL A 13 -10.66 15.06 6.95
N ASP A 14 -10.52 14.05 7.80
CA ASP A 14 -9.94 14.15 9.13
C ASP A 14 -8.81 13.13 9.24
N GLU A 15 -7.58 13.62 9.19
CA GLU A 15 -6.38 12.80 9.35
C GLU A 15 -5.77 13.00 10.73
N GLN A 16 -5.61 11.91 11.46
CA GLN A 16 -5.03 11.87 12.80
C GLN A 16 -3.81 10.93 12.85
N GLU A 17 -3.15 10.89 14.01
CA GLU A 17 -1.97 10.04 14.21
C GLU A 17 -2.25 8.56 13.94
N ASP A 18 -3.38 8.04 14.44
CA ASP A 18 -3.73 6.62 14.39
C ASP A 18 -4.81 6.27 13.35
N TYR A 19 -5.46 7.24 12.71
CA TYR A 19 -6.52 6.97 11.74
C TYR A 19 -6.62 8.02 10.64
N LEU A 20 -7.31 7.65 9.57
CA LEU A 20 -7.74 8.53 8.49
C LEU A 20 -9.25 8.36 8.32
N GLU A 21 -9.99 9.46 8.32
CA GLU A 21 -11.42 9.48 8.04
C GLU A 21 -11.70 10.34 6.81
N ILE A 22 -12.33 9.74 5.80
CA ILE A 22 -12.71 10.41 4.55
C ILE A 22 -14.19 10.18 4.33
N ASN A 23 -14.95 11.27 4.19
CA ASN A 23 -16.39 11.27 3.92
C ASN A 23 -17.18 10.39 4.93
N GLY A 24 -16.80 10.46 6.20
CA GLY A 24 -17.42 9.68 7.30
C GLY A 24 -16.98 8.22 7.40
N VAL A 25 -16.07 7.76 6.53
CA VAL A 25 -15.50 6.41 6.58
C VAL A 25 -14.12 6.48 7.21
N ARG A 26 -14.00 5.95 8.43
CA ARG A 26 -12.76 5.88 9.21
C ARG A 26 -11.99 4.59 8.94
N ILE A 27 -10.68 4.70 8.77
CA ILE A 27 -9.72 3.60 8.61
C ILE A 27 -8.61 3.78 9.64
N GLN A 28 -8.34 2.75 10.45
CA GLN A 28 -7.25 2.76 11.42
C GLN A 28 -5.92 2.47 10.74
N LYS A 29 -4.84 3.10 11.20
CA LYS A 29 -3.48 2.71 10.84
C LYS A 29 -3.15 1.38 11.58
N PRO A 30 -2.46 0.42 10.93
CA PRO A 30 -1.81 0.56 9.64
C PRO A 30 -2.79 0.51 8.45
N LEU A 31 -2.60 1.43 7.52
CA LEU A 31 -3.42 1.55 6.32
C LEU A 31 -2.57 1.61 5.05
N VAL A 32 -3.19 1.31 3.91
CA VAL A 32 -2.60 1.36 2.58
C VAL A 32 -3.27 2.46 1.76
N GLU A 33 -2.46 3.28 1.11
CA GLU A 33 -2.86 4.29 0.12
C GLU A 33 -2.39 3.85 -1.27
N LYS A 34 -3.33 3.71 -2.19
CA LYS A 34 -3.07 3.33 -3.59
C LYS A 34 -3.51 4.46 -4.51
N PRO A 35 -2.71 4.84 -5.51
CA PRO A 35 -3.21 5.67 -6.61
C PRO A 35 -4.44 5.03 -7.25
N VAL A 36 -5.40 5.85 -7.69
CA VAL A 36 -6.57 5.34 -8.45
C VAL A 36 -6.17 4.69 -9.77
N SER A 37 -5.03 5.08 -10.33
CA SER A 37 -4.46 4.48 -11.53
C SER A 37 -3.71 3.19 -11.21
N GLY A 38 -4.13 2.06 -11.79
CA GLY A 38 -3.45 0.78 -11.63
C GLY A 38 -2.05 0.71 -12.27
N GLU A 39 -1.69 1.68 -13.10
CA GLU A 39 -0.35 1.80 -13.68
C GLU A 39 0.63 2.53 -12.76
N ASP A 40 0.12 3.28 -11.79
CA ASP A 40 0.94 3.95 -10.79
C ASP A 40 1.17 3.02 -9.59
N HIS A 41 2.43 2.60 -9.45
CA HIS A 41 2.87 1.65 -8.45
C HIS A 41 3.40 2.32 -7.17
N ASN A 42 3.23 3.65 -7.02
CA ASN A 42 3.63 4.40 -5.82
C ASN A 42 2.59 4.21 -4.70
N ILE A 43 2.59 3.01 -4.11
CA ILE A 43 1.71 2.61 -3.02
C ILE A 43 2.38 2.96 -1.69
N ASN A 44 1.67 3.64 -0.80
CA ASN A 44 2.20 4.00 0.51
C ASN A 44 1.47 3.23 1.62
N LEU A 45 2.22 2.83 2.64
CA LEU A 45 1.68 2.29 3.87
C LEU A 45 2.02 3.26 5.00
N TYR A 46 1.07 3.48 5.90
CA TYR A 46 1.22 4.37 7.04
C TYR A 46 1.02 3.57 8.32
N TYR A 47 1.98 3.65 9.24
CA TYR A 47 1.94 2.91 10.49
C TYR A 47 1.47 3.81 11.63
N PRO A 48 0.77 3.25 12.63
CA PRO A 48 0.34 4.03 13.78
C PRO A 48 1.53 4.38 14.68
N THR A 49 1.43 5.46 15.44
CA THR A 49 2.54 5.97 16.27
C THR A 49 2.96 4.96 17.34
N HIS A 50 2.01 4.20 17.90
CA HIS A 50 2.29 3.14 18.86
C HIS A 50 3.11 1.96 18.30
N GLN A 51 3.21 1.81 16.97
CA GLN A 51 4.08 0.83 16.29
C GLN A 51 5.37 1.44 15.74
N GLY A 52 5.71 2.67 16.16
CA GLY A 52 6.89 3.39 15.70
C GLY A 52 6.63 4.39 14.57
N GLY A 53 5.40 4.48 14.07
CA GLY A 53 5.00 5.45 13.05
C GLY A 53 5.76 5.29 11.73
N GLY A 54 5.86 6.39 11.00
CA GLY A 54 6.45 6.46 9.68
C GLY A 54 5.57 5.83 8.59
N SER A 55 6.18 5.74 7.42
CA SER A 55 5.54 5.17 6.23
C SER A 55 6.50 4.28 5.45
N LYS A 56 5.93 3.35 4.70
CA LYS A 56 6.66 2.53 3.73
C LYS A 56 6.14 2.83 2.34
N ARG A 57 7.02 3.31 1.47
CA ARG A 57 6.71 3.66 0.08
C ARG A 57 7.17 2.53 -0.82
N LEU A 58 6.22 1.87 -1.46
CA LEU A 58 6.44 0.85 -2.48
C LEU A 58 6.62 1.55 -3.83
N PHE A 59 7.39 0.92 -4.71
CA PHE A 59 7.60 1.41 -6.06
C PHE A 59 7.87 0.24 -7.00
N ARG A 60 7.71 0.50 -8.31
CA ARG A 60 8.12 -0.46 -9.33
C ARG A 60 9.59 -0.80 -9.12
N LYS A 61 9.88 -2.09 -8.93
CA LYS A 61 11.20 -2.62 -8.57
C LYS A 61 12.34 -1.98 -9.36
N ILE A 62 13.34 -1.47 -8.63
CA ILE A 62 14.60 -0.96 -9.17
C ILE A 62 15.73 -1.81 -8.57
N GLY A 63 16.37 -2.64 -9.40
CA GLY A 63 17.41 -3.56 -8.96
C GLY A 63 16.92 -4.63 -7.98
N ASN A 64 17.34 -4.53 -6.71
CA ASN A 64 16.98 -5.42 -5.61
C ASN A 64 16.05 -4.77 -4.56
N ARG A 65 15.50 -3.58 -4.86
CA ARG A 65 14.60 -2.86 -3.96
C ARG A 65 13.20 -2.73 -4.58
N SER A 66 12.19 -2.87 -3.73
CA SER A 66 10.77 -2.71 -4.06
C SER A 66 10.02 -1.77 -3.11
N SER A 67 10.65 -1.35 -2.01
CA SER A 67 10.11 -0.33 -1.11
C SER A 67 11.23 0.36 -0.31
N GLN A 68 10.89 1.47 0.33
CA GLN A 68 11.73 2.15 1.32
C GLN A 68 10.89 2.61 2.51
N PHE A 69 11.45 2.54 3.72
CA PHE A 69 10.82 3.03 4.93
C PHE A 69 11.29 4.46 5.25
N TYR A 70 10.35 5.30 5.68
CA TYR A 70 10.53 6.70 6.01
C TYR A 70 9.98 6.94 7.43
N PRO A 71 10.85 7.02 8.45
CA PRO A 71 10.41 7.08 9.85
C PRO A 71 9.68 8.40 10.20
N ASP A 72 10.03 9.50 9.53
CA ASP A 72 9.56 10.85 9.85
C ASP A 72 8.33 11.28 9.02
N GLU A 73 7.79 10.37 8.20
CA GLU A 73 6.68 10.66 7.29
C GLU A 73 5.43 9.88 7.70
N HIS A 74 4.51 10.57 8.39
CA HIS A 74 3.35 9.95 9.05
C HIS A 74 2.01 10.22 8.36
N TYR A 75 1.98 11.24 7.49
CA TYR A 75 0.76 11.77 6.90
C TYR A 75 0.58 11.33 5.45
N THR A 76 -0.67 11.09 5.07
CA THR A 76 -1.08 10.65 3.74
C THR A 76 -0.94 11.75 2.68
N ARG A 77 -1.09 11.37 1.41
CA ARG A 77 -1.11 12.32 0.28
C ARG A 77 -2.50 12.91 0.03
N VAL A 78 -3.46 12.75 0.95
CA VAL A 78 -4.87 13.12 0.77
C VAL A 78 -5.10 14.59 0.38
N HIS A 79 -4.15 15.48 0.68
CA HIS A 79 -4.23 16.91 0.39
C HIS A 79 -3.45 17.38 -0.85
N ASP A 80 -2.84 16.48 -1.62
CA ASP A 80 -2.02 16.87 -2.78
C ASP A 80 -2.81 17.17 -4.07
N GLY A 81 -4.14 17.00 -4.03
CA GLY A 81 -5.04 17.23 -5.16
C GLY A 81 -5.17 16.04 -6.13
N ASN A 82 -4.58 14.88 -5.83
CA ASN A 82 -4.71 13.65 -6.60
C ASN A 82 -5.74 12.69 -5.98
N GLY A 83 -6.10 11.66 -6.75
CA GLY A 83 -7.04 10.62 -6.31
C GLY A 83 -6.34 9.39 -5.76
N TYR A 84 -6.84 8.92 -4.60
CA TYR A 84 -6.31 7.76 -3.90
C TYR A 84 -7.42 6.87 -3.33
N ILE A 85 -7.11 5.58 -3.22
CA ILE A 85 -7.89 4.58 -2.51
C ILE A 85 -7.17 4.27 -1.20
N TYR A 86 -7.89 4.37 -0.09
CA TYR A 86 -7.40 4.02 1.23
C TYR A 86 -8.09 2.75 1.73
N GLU A 87 -7.31 1.79 2.23
CA GLU A 87 -7.81 0.52 2.77
C GLU A 87 -7.02 0.10 4.00
N GLU A 88 -7.61 -0.79 4.81
CA GLU A 88 -6.91 -1.39 5.95
C GLU A 88 -5.79 -2.30 5.46
N LEU A 89 -4.63 -2.26 6.14
CA LEU A 89 -3.55 -3.18 5.86
C LEU A 89 -3.92 -4.58 6.38
N LEU A 90 -4.09 -5.53 5.47
CA LEU A 90 -4.28 -6.93 5.83
C LEU A 90 -2.97 -7.51 6.38
N GLN A 91 -3.04 -8.06 7.59
CA GLN A 91 -1.91 -8.78 8.17
C GLN A 91 -1.74 -10.14 7.50
N THR A 92 -0.58 -10.35 6.87
CA THR A 92 -0.17 -11.62 6.27
C THR A 92 1.09 -12.14 6.94
N GLU A 93 1.46 -13.39 6.69
CA GLU A 93 2.75 -13.97 7.13
C GLU A 93 3.95 -13.47 6.29
N GLY A 94 3.89 -12.22 5.81
CA GLY A 94 4.95 -11.60 5.01
C GLY A 94 5.08 -12.15 3.59
N THR A 95 4.06 -12.85 3.08
CA THR A 95 4.01 -13.33 1.70
C THR A 95 2.72 -12.91 1.01
N ASP A 96 2.83 -12.58 -0.26
CA ASP A 96 1.71 -12.31 -1.16
C ASP A 96 1.52 -13.51 -2.09
N VAL A 97 0.27 -13.92 -2.31
CA VAL A 97 -0.06 -14.98 -3.27
C VAL A 97 -0.32 -14.35 -4.63
N LYS A 98 0.45 -14.76 -5.65
CA LYS A 98 0.24 -14.38 -7.05
C LYS A 98 -0.51 -15.50 -7.75
N VAL A 99 -1.68 -15.16 -8.28
CA VAL A 99 -2.55 -16.10 -9.01
C VAL A 99 -2.54 -15.75 -10.49
N TYR A 100 -2.29 -16.74 -11.34
CA TYR A 100 -2.30 -16.65 -12.79
C TYR A 100 -3.35 -17.59 -13.35
N THR A 101 -4.33 -17.08 -14.08
CA THR A 101 -5.47 -17.87 -14.58
C THR A 101 -5.33 -18.22 -16.06
N VAL A 102 -5.90 -19.37 -16.45
CA VAL A 102 -6.06 -19.77 -17.86
C VAL A 102 -7.52 -20.21 -18.04
N GLY A 103 -8.38 -19.24 -18.38
CA GLY A 103 -9.83 -19.44 -18.30
C GLY A 103 -10.33 -19.49 -16.84
N PRO A 104 -11.64 -19.71 -16.63
CA PRO A 104 -12.24 -19.72 -15.31
C PRO A 104 -11.90 -20.99 -14.49
N GLU A 105 -11.55 -22.09 -15.16
CA GLU A 105 -11.40 -23.42 -14.54
C GLU A 105 -9.96 -23.76 -14.10
N TYR A 106 -8.96 -22.94 -14.48
CA TYR A 106 -7.57 -23.21 -14.15
C TYR A 106 -6.87 -21.98 -13.59
N ALA A 107 -6.19 -22.17 -12.47
CA ALA A 107 -5.32 -21.17 -11.85
C ALA A 107 -4.04 -21.81 -11.32
N HIS A 108 -2.90 -21.15 -11.57
CA HIS A 108 -1.63 -21.42 -10.93
C HIS A 108 -1.37 -20.35 -9.86
N ALA A 109 -0.91 -20.75 -8.67
CA ALA A 109 -0.58 -19.84 -7.59
C ALA A 109 0.86 -20.04 -7.12
N GLU A 110 1.56 -18.94 -6.85
CA GLU A 110 2.89 -18.93 -6.23
C GLU A 110 2.92 -17.89 -5.10
N ALA A 111 3.67 -18.19 -4.03
CA ALA A 111 3.91 -17.22 -2.96
C ALA A 111 5.17 -16.40 -3.28
N ARG A 112 5.12 -15.09 -3.02
CA ARG A 112 6.29 -14.21 -3.07
C ARG A 112 6.42 -13.44 -1.77
N LYS A 113 7.65 -13.02 -1.44
CA LYS A 113 7.86 -12.16 -0.28
C LYS A 113 7.11 -10.84 -0.49
N SER A 114 6.30 -10.45 0.48
CA SER A 114 5.55 -9.20 0.44
C SER A 114 6.52 -8.02 0.49
N PRO A 115 6.35 -7.00 -0.39
CA PRO A 115 7.17 -5.79 -0.33
C PRO A 115 6.99 -5.03 0.99
N VAL A 116 5.89 -5.30 1.71
CA VAL A 116 5.59 -4.73 3.02
C VAL A 116 6.62 -5.13 4.09
N VAL A 117 7.34 -6.24 3.93
CA VAL A 117 8.30 -6.74 4.93
C VAL A 117 9.52 -5.82 5.06
N ASP A 118 10.49 -5.88 4.14
CA ASP A 118 11.74 -5.10 4.21
C ASP A 118 12.13 -4.43 2.89
N GLY A 119 11.33 -4.60 1.83
CA GLY A 119 11.62 -4.07 0.50
C GLY A 119 12.82 -4.71 -0.22
N LYS A 120 13.49 -5.71 0.36
CA LYS A 120 14.60 -6.42 -0.27
C LYS A 120 14.09 -7.61 -1.04
N VAL A 121 14.38 -7.60 -2.33
CA VAL A 121 13.95 -8.68 -3.22
C VAL A 121 14.86 -9.89 -3.04
N MET A 122 14.24 -11.01 -2.66
CA MET A 122 14.89 -12.32 -2.61
C MET A 122 15.07 -12.83 -4.04
N ARG A 123 16.22 -13.45 -4.33
CA ARG A 123 16.44 -14.14 -5.61
C ARG A 123 17.03 -15.51 -5.33
N ASN A 124 16.57 -16.51 -6.06
CA ASN A 124 17.20 -17.81 -6.09
C ASN A 124 18.49 -17.78 -6.93
N ALA A 125 19.25 -18.88 -6.90
CA ALA A 125 20.51 -19.02 -7.65
C ALA A 125 20.38 -18.82 -9.17
N ARG A 126 19.15 -18.87 -9.72
CA ARG A 126 18.85 -18.64 -11.14
C ARG A 126 18.38 -17.20 -11.42
N GLY A 127 18.48 -16.30 -10.43
CA GLY A 127 18.12 -14.89 -10.55
C GLY A 127 16.62 -14.61 -10.56
N ARG A 128 15.76 -15.63 -10.39
CA ARG A 128 14.31 -15.46 -10.26
C ARG A 128 13.96 -15.15 -8.81
N GLU A 129 12.91 -14.34 -8.65
CA GLU A 129 12.31 -14.02 -7.36
C GLU A 129 11.50 -15.18 -6.82
#